data_AF-A0A8K0P9J8-F1
#
_entry.id   AF-A0A8K0P9J8-F1
#
_cell.length_a   1.000
_cell.length_b   1.000
_cell.length_c   1.000
_cell.angle_alpha   90.00
_cell.angle_beta   90.00
_cell.angle_gamma   90.00
#
_symmetry.space_group_name_H-M   'P 1'
#
loop_
_entity.id
_entity.type
_entity.pdbx_description
1 polymer ?
#
loop_
_entity_poly.entity_id
_entity_poly.type
_entity_poly.pdbx_seq_one_letter_code
_entity_poly.pdbx_strand_id
1 'polypeptide(L)'
;LQVRIGSKWGTVCNYGWNIINAALVCHHLGLVLNPDDWFLEPSEIPEAGINEDIIISNVACTEEDVDITKCHAESQEDFENSCTHEQDVGLRCHTPTWAGVRFSVLARRSDLQYITIEKAGLLDYSTNSFKPALQIDFSRHALSNIRVISNVHDGLGIIYSDIYSSEAINAVVDSEFKDNHGCGISFKQLGLKISGTKVEDNSKGGICHNPVLSKLQQRELSGWFKPSKDLNEYSYRPIYIPESPVAIELGNHETKYMITSKVTTQDEINIKYSIK
;
A
#
# COMPACT_ATOMS: atom_id res chain seq x y z
N LEU A 1 -7.11 20.52 14.41
CA LEU A 1 -6.67 21.23 13.18
C LEU A 1 -6.98 22.69 13.41
N GLN A 2 -5.99 23.57 13.26
CA GLN A 2 -6.22 25.01 13.31
C GLN A 2 -5.88 25.62 11.96
N VAL A 3 -6.71 26.55 11.50
CA VAL A 3 -6.52 27.29 10.25
C VAL A 3 -6.59 28.78 10.53
N ARG A 4 -5.96 29.56 9.65
CA ARG A 4 -5.98 31.02 9.72
C ARG A 4 -6.73 31.59 8.53
N ILE A 5 -7.85 32.25 8.79
CA ILE A 5 -8.64 32.95 7.77
C ILE A 5 -8.57 34.45 8.08
N GLY A 6 -7.96 35.20 7.16
CA GLY A 6 -7.62 36.60 7.40
C GLY A 6 -6.68 36.77 8.61
N SER A 7 -7.14 37.48 9.63
CA SER A 7 -6.36 37.74 10.86
C SER A 7 -6.71 36.84 12.04
N LYS A 8 -7.66 35.90 11.89
CA LYS A 8 -8.16 35.06 12.99
C LYS A 8 -7.67 33.61 12.84
N TRP A 9 -7.17 33.04 13.93
CA TRP A 9 -6.94 31.61 14.08
C TRP A 9 -8.16 30.96 14.71
N GLY A 10 -8.46 29.74 14.29
CA GLY A 10 -9.57 28.97 14.85
C GLY A 10 -9.52 27.51 14.42
N THR A 11 -10.38 26.70 15.02
CA THR A 11 -10.50 25.27 14.70
C THR A 11 -11.53 25.03 13.60
N VAL A 12 -11.59 23.79 13.12
CA VAL A 12 -12.45 23.33 12.02
C VAL A 12 -13.38 22.25 12.55
N CYS A 13 -14.69 22.39 12.32
CA CYS A 13 -15.67 21.37 12.69
C CYS A 13 -15.60 20.16 11.75
N ASN A 14 -15.77 18.95 12.30
CA ASN A 14 -15.70 17.70 11.56
C ASN A 14 -16.95 17.37 10.74
N TYR A 15 -17.98 18.20 10.81
CA TYR A 15 -19.16 18.06 9.97
C TYR A 15 -18.80 18.19 8.49
N GLY A 16 -19.19 17.21 7.67
CA GLY A 16 -18.83 17.15 6.24
C GLY A 16 -17.36 16.82 5.96
N TRP A 17 -16.52 16.63 6.99
CA TRP A 17 -15.09 16.38 6.81
C TRP A 17 -14.84 15.00 6.19
N ASN A 18 -13.96 14.96 5.19
CA ASN A 18 -13.67 13.74 4.45
C ASN A 18 -12.17 13.60 4.14
N ILE A 19 -11.81 12.47 3.53
CA ILE A 19 -10.41 12.12 3.23
C ILE A 19 -9.75 13.07 2.21
N ILE A 20 -10.52 13.70 1.32
CA ILE A 20 -9.99 14.65 0.33
C ILE A 20 -9.51 15.91 1.05
N ASN A 21 -10.31 16.44 1.98
CA ASN A 21 -9.92 17.58 2.81
C ASN A 21 -8.66 17.27 3.62
N ALA A 22 -8.61 16.07 4.24
CA ALA A 22 -7.47 15.64 5.03
C ALA A 22 -6.20 15.49 4.17
N ALA A 23 -6.31 14.91 2.97
CA ALA A 23 -5.20 14.76 2.03
C ALA A 23 -4.64 16.14 1.64
N LEU A 24 -5.52 17.09 1.33
CA LEU A 24 -5.14 18.46 1.01
C LEU A 24 -4.38 19.12 2.16
N VAL A 25 -4.87 18.99 3.41
CA VAL A 25 -4.17 19.55 4.58
C VAL A 25 -2.79 18.92 4.77
N CYS A 26 -2.66 17.59 4.67
CA CYS A 26 -1.34 16.95 4.77
C CYS A 26 -0.40 17.42 3.66
N HIS A 27 -0.87 17.49 2.41
CA HIS A 27 -0.07 17.98 1.29
C HIS A 27 0.32 19.45 1.43
N HIS A 28 -0.57 20.31 1.93
CA HIS A 28 -0.28 21.73 2.19
C HIS A 28 0.86 21.89 3.22
N LEU A 29 0.99 20.94 4.15
CA LEU A 29 2.09 20.89 5.13
C LEU A 29 3.36 20.18 4.63
N GLY A 30 3.40 19.72 3.36
CA GLY A 30 4.51 18.95 2.81
C GLY A 30 4.61 17.52 3.35
N LEU A 31 3.50 16.99 3.89
CA LEU A 31 3.36 15.65 4.44
C LEU A 31 2.45 14.81 3.54
N VAL A 32 2.37 13.52 3.80
CA VAL A 32 1.51 12.57 3.06
C VAL A 32 0.43 11.99 3.95
N LEU A 33 -0.74 11.78 3.38
CA LEU A 33 -1.86 11.14 4.05
C LEU A 33 -1.77 9.62 3.88
N ASN A 34 -1.94 8.87 4.96
CA ASN A 34 -2.20 7.44 4.89
C ASN A 34 -3.71 7.17 5.04
N PRO A 35 -4.38 6.58 4.03
CA PRO A 35 -5.83 6.35 4.07
C PRO A 35 -6.31 5.44 5.21
N ASP A 36 -5.42 4.63 5.79
CA ASP A 36 -5.78 3.67 6.82
C ASP A 36 -5.78 4.26 8.25
N ASP A 37 -5.12 5.38 8.52
CA ASP A 37 -4.95 5.92 9.88
C ASP A 37 -4.94 7.47 10.00
N TRP A 38 -5.44 8.17 8.98
CA TRP A 38 -5.40 9.62 8.91
C TRP A 38 -6.31 10.36 9.91
N PHE A 39 -7.42 9.75 10.34
CA PHE A 39 -8.38 10.41 11.22
C PHE A 39 -7.98 10.21 12.68
N LEU A 40 -8.05 11.28 13.47
CA LEU A 40 -7.87 11.21 14.92
C LEU A 40 -9.22 11.29 15.62
N GLU A 41 -9.46 10.36 16.54
CA GLU A 41 -10.62 10.44 17.43
C GLU A 41 -10.48 11.65 18.37
N PRO A 42 -11.58 12.26 18.85
CA PRO A 42 -11.50 13.42 19.74
C PRO A 42 -10.60 13.23 20.98
N SER A 43 -10.51 12.00 21.49
CA SER A 43 -9.63 11.63 22.60
C SER A 43 -8.13 11.63 22.27
N GLU A 44 -7.77 11.55 20.99
CA GLU A 44 -6.39 11.60 20.50
C GLU A 44 -5.94 13.03 20.16
N ILE A 45 -6.87 13.98 20.07
CA ILE A 45 -6.59 15.37 19.73
C ILE A 45 -6.00 16.07 20.97
N PRO A 46 -4.84 16.72 20.87
CA PRO A 46 -4.32 17.53 21.96
C PRO A 46 -5.33 18.62 22.35
N GLU A 47 -5.39 18.99 23.63
CA GLU A 47 -6.26 20.10 24.14
C GLU A 47 -5.88 21.50 23.58
N ALA A 48 -4.91 21.59 22.66
CA ALA A 48 -4.57 22.82 21.99
C ALA A 48 -5.66 23.19 20.97
N GLY A 49 -6.19 24.41 21.07
CA GLY A 49 -7.24 24.90 20.16
C GLY A 49 -8.62 25.06 20.80
N ILE A 50 -8.84 24.51 22.00
CA ILE A 50 -10.17 24.49 22.65
C ILE A 50 -10.63 25.85 23.21
N ASN A 51 -9.74 26.84 23.24
CA ASN A 51 -10.06 28.21 23.70
C ASN A 51 -10.26 29.16 22.52
N GLU A 52 -10.00 28.69 21.30
CA GLU A 52 -10.14 29.43 20.05
C GLU A 52 -11.53 29.16 19.45
N ASP A 53 -12.06 30.09 18.66
CA ASP A 53 -13.36 29.83 18.04
C ASP A 53 -13.25 28.74 16.95
N ILE A 54 -14.32 27.95 16.80
CA ILE A 54 -14.54 27.16 15.58
C ILE A 54 -14.93 28.15 14.48
N ILE A 55 -14.11 28.28 13.44
CA ILE A 55 -14.29 29.35 12.44
C ILE A 55 -14.86 28.87 11.10
N ILE A 56 -14.76 27.57 10.79
CA ILE A 56 -15.34 26.97 9.58
C ILE A 56 -15.90 25.58 9.85
N SER A 57 -16.93 25.21 9.09
CA SER A 57 -17.59 23.90 9.08
C SER A 57 -17.89 23.46 7.63
N ASN A 58 -18.34 22.22 7.45
CA ASN A 58 -18.81 21.68 6.16
C ASN A 58 -17.83 21.93 5.00
N VAL A 59 -16.54 21.75 5.26
CA VAL A 59 -15.49 22.02 4.29
C VAL A 59 -15.60 21.01 3.14
N ALA A 60 -15.71 21.51 1.92
CA ALA A 60 -15.88 20.72 0.71
C ALA A 60 -14.80 21.11 -0.32
N CYS A 61 -13.61 20.54 -0.17
CA CYS A 61 -12.54 20.67 -1.16
C CYS A 61 -12.73 19.69 -2.32
N THR A 62 -12.13 20.05 -3.45
CA THR A 62 -11.96 19.22 -4.64
C THR A 62 -10.50 18.74 -4.76
N GLU A 63 -10.24 17.80 -5.67
CA GLU A 63 -8.88 17.32 -5.95
C GLU A 63 -7.98 18.38 -6.59
N GLU A 64 -8.56 19.48 -7.11
CA GLU A 64 -7.84 20.58 -7.75
C GLU A 64 -7.45 21.69 -6.76
N ASP A 65 -8.02 21.67 -5.56
CA ASP A 65 -7.71 22.66 -4.53
C ASP A 65 -6.32 22.44 -3.93
N VAL A 66 -5.65 23.54 -3.60
CA VAL A 66 -4.28 23.54 -3.02
C VAL A 66 -4.21 24.22 -1.65
N ASP A 67 -5.33 24.78 -1.19
CA ASP A 67 -5.40 25.57 0.04
C ASP A 67 -6.77 25.39 0.70
N ILE A 68 -6.76 24.77 1.88
CA ILE A 68 -7.97 24.44 2.66
C ILE A 68 -8.81 25.67 2.99
N THR A 69 -8.17 26.84 3.09
CA THR A 69 -8.85 28.10 3.44
C THR A 69 -9.64 28.70 2.28
N LYS A 70 -9.46 28.17 1.06
CA LYS A 70 -10.15 28.61 -0.17
C LYS A 70 -11.23 27.64 -0.64
N CYS A 71 -11.32 26.46 -0.04
CA CYS A 71 -12.38 25.52 -0.33
C CYS A 71 -13.74 26.10 0.07
N HIS A 72 -14.80 25.61 -0.55
CA HIS A 72 -16.15 25.91 -0.10
C HIS A 72 -16.33 25.43 1.35
N ALA A 73 -16.80 26.29 2.23
CA ALA A 73 -17.02 26.00 3.64
C ALA A 73 -18.10 26.92 4.19
N GLU A 74 -18.77 26.48 5.26
CA GLU A 74 -19.68 27.30 6.06
C GLU A 74 -18.88 28.12 7.06
N SER A 75 -19.15 29.42 7.12
CA SER A 75 -18.55 30.34 8.08
C SER A 75 -19.29 30.29 9.43
N GLN A 76 -18.71 30.91 10.46
CA GLN A 76 -19.31 30.96 11.80
C GLN A 76 -20.75 31.53 11.82
N GLU A 77 -21.10 32.40 10.87
CA GLU A 77 -22.45 32.95 10.72
C GLU A 77 -23.46 31.93 10.14
N ASP A 78 -22.97 30.95 9.37
CA ASP A 78 -23.80 29.99 8.63
C ASP A 78 -24.24 28.79 9.50
N PHE A 79 -23.40 28.33 10.43
CA PHE A 79 -23.65 27.09 11.21
C PHE A 79 -24.19 27.31 12.65
N GLU A 80 -24.62 28.52 13.00
CA GLU A 80 -25.36 28.91 14.24
C GLU A 80 -24.96 28.16 15.55
N ASN A 81 -23.67 28.05 15.86
CA ASN A 81 -23.14 27.34 17.05
C ASN A 81 -23.54 25.86 17.16
N SER A 82 -23.85 25.19 16.06
CA SER A 82 -24.15 23.75 16.05
C SER A 82 -22.93 22.85 16.33
N CYS A 83 -21.72 23.41 16.28
CA CYS A 83 -20.48 22.69 16.57
C CYS A 83 -19.88 23.09 17.93
N THR A 84 -19.33 22.10 18.65
CA THR A 84 -18.50 22.29 19.85
C THR A 84 -17.09 21.74 19.61
N HIS A 85 -16.14 22.01 20.51
CA HIS A 85 -14.76 21.50 20.39
C HIS A 85 -14.66 19.96 20.47
N GLU A 86 -15.71 19.27 20.91
CA GLU A 86 -15.80 17.80 20.78
C GLU A 86 -15.82 17.34 19.32
N GLN A 87 -16.15 18.24 18.40
CA GLN A 87 -16.24 18.01 16.96
C GLN A 87 -15.07 18.64 16.20
N ASP A 88 -14.00 19.06 16.87
CA ASP A 88 -12.82 19.56 16.18
C ASP A 88 -12.20 18.46 15.31
N VAL A 89 -11.75 18.85 14.13
CA VAL A 89 -11.04 17.96 13.21
C VAL A 89 -9.64 17.68 13.74
N GLY A 90 -9.31 16.41 13.96
CA GLY A 90 -7.95 15.93 14.17
C GLY A 90 -7.49 15.07 12.99
N LEU A 91 -6.22 15.21 12.60
CA LEU A 91 -5.64 14.42 11.51
C LEU A 91 -4.18 14.06 11.75
N ARG A 92 -3.82 12.87 11.27
CA ARG A 92 -2.48 12.28 11.28
C ARG A 92 -1.90 12.32 9.88
N CYS A 93 -0.76 12.99 9.73
CA CYS A 93 0.02 13.04 8.50
C CYS A 93 1.39 12.39 8.72
N HIS A 94 1.96 11.84 7.65
CA HIS A 94 3.23 11.14 7.70
C HIS A 94 4.29 11.88 6.88
N THR A 95 5.56 11.76 7.24
CA THR A 95 6.63 12.31 6.42
C THR A 95 6.73 11.56 5.08
N PRO A 96 7.02 12.26 3.97
CA PRO A 96 7.26 11.59 2.70
C PRO A 96 8.47 10.65 2.82
N THR A 97 8.30 9.44 2.32
CA THR A 97 9.31 8.37 2.29
C THR A 97 9.51 7.90 0.84
N TRP A 98 10.45 7.00 0.59
CA TRP A 98 10.51 6.34 -0.72
C TRP A 98 9.66 5.07 -0.71
N ALA A 99 9.31 4.55 -1.89
CA ALA A 99 8.42 3.39 -2.01
C ALA A 99 9.02 2.10 -1.39
N GLY A 100 10.35 2.02 -1.26
CA GLY A 100 11.05 0.82 -0.86
C GLY A 100 11.40 -0.07 -2.05
N VAL A 101 11.61 -1.36 -1.78
CA VAL A 101 12.01 -2.36 -2.77
C VAL A 101 10.86 -3.32 -3.01
N ARG A 102 10.52 -3.57 -4.27
CA ARG A 102 9.50 -4.54 -4.65
C ARG A 102 10.03 -5.59 -5.61
N PHE A 103 9.90 -6.86 -5.22
CA PHE A 103 10.02 -7.99 -6.13
C PHE A 103 8.63 -8.36 -6.63
N SER A 104 8.34 -7.97 -7.87
CA SER A 104 7.07 -8.24 -8.51
C SER A 104 6.88 -9.73 -8.79
N VAL A 105 5.66 -10.12 -9.17
CA VAL A 105 5.32 -11.52 -9.47
C VAL A 105 6.18 -12.14 -10.59
N LEU A 106 6.76 -11.31 -11.47
CA LEU A 106 7.63 -11.72 -12.57
C LEU A 106 9.12 -11.73 -12.20
N ALA A 107 9.47 -11.32 -10.98
CA ALA A 107 10.86 -11.32 -10.53
C ALA A 107 11.43 -12.74 -10.57
N ARG A 108 12.58 -12.89 -11.23
CA ARG A 108 13.38 -14.12 -11.17
C ARG A 108 13.97 -14.27 -9.77
N ARG A 109 14.31 -15.50 -9.40
CA ARG A 109 15.02 -15.76 -8.14
C ARG A 109 16.20 -14.80 -8.00
N SER A 110 16.26 -14.19 -6.83
CA SER A 110 17.24 -13.17 -6.48
C SER A 110 17.64 -13.40 -5.03
N ASP A 111 18.93 -13.20 -4.74
CA ASP A 111 19.49 -13.40 -3.41
C ASP A 111 19.90 -12.01 -2.89
N LEU A 112 19.24 -11.54 -1.83
CA LEU A 112 19.42 -10.21 -1.27
C LEU A 112 20.22 -10.31 0.03
N GLN A 113 21.37 -9.64 0.08
CA GLN A 113 22.30 -9.79 1.20
C GLN A 113 22.89 -8.46 1.65
N TYR A 114 23.06 -8.28 2.96
CA TYR A 114 23.77 -7.14 3.57
C TYR A 114 23.21 -5.76 3.18
N ILE A 115 21.90 -5.66 2.98
CA ILE A 115 21.23 -4.40 2.68
C ILE A 115 20.53 -3.84 3.93
N THR A 116 20.42 -2.51 3.99
CA THR A 116 19.59 -1.81 4.97
C THR A 116 18.51 -1.01 4.24
N ILE A 117 17.25 -1.19 4.63
CA ILE A 117 16.08 -0.47 4.13
C ILE A 117 15.48 0.31 5.30
N GLU A 118 15.49 1.63 5.18
CA GLU A 118 14.95 2.55 6.18
C GLU A 118 14.14 3.67 5.53
N LYS A 119 13.22 4.26 6.31
CA LYS A 119 12.37 5.38 5.87
C LYS A 119 11.68 5.09 4.54
N ALA A 120 11.18 3.87 4.37
CA ALA A 120 10.48 3.38 3.19
C ALA A 120 9.03 2.98 3.52
N GLY A 121 8.27 2.63 2.48
CA GLY A 121 6.88 2.19 2.58
C GLY A 121 5.86 3.20 2.07
N LEU A 122 6.27 4.13 1.20
CA LEU A 122 5.41 5.17 0.63
C LEU A 122 4.29 4.61 -0.26
N LEU A 123 3.20 5.38 -0.33
CA LEU A 123 1.99 5.24 -1.14
C LEU A 123 2.19 4.66 -2.56
N ASP A 124 1.57 3.52 -2.81
CA ASP A 124 1.34 3.00 -4.16
C ASP A 124 0.19 3.79 -4.82
N TYR A 125 0.50 4.57 -5.84
CA TYR A 125 -0.48 5.40 -6.57
C TYR A 125 -1.60 4.59 -7.23
N SER A 126 -1.39 3.32 -7.54
CA SER A 126 -2.39 2.48 -8.20
C SER A 126 -3.46 1.97 -7.23
N THR A 127 -3.07 1.69 -5.99
CA THR A 127 -4.00 1.23 -4.95
C THR A 127 -4.35 2.30 -3.93
N ASN A 128 -3.71 3.47 -4.00
CA ASN A 128 -3.76 4.53 -3.00
C ASN A 128 -3.58 3.97 -1.58
N SER A 129 -2.56 3.15 -1.37
CA SER A 129 -2.30 2.53 -0.07
C SER A 129 -0.81 2.50 0.23
N PHE A 130 -0.44 2.61 1.49
CA PHE A 130 0.94 2.39 1.92
C PHE A 130 1.31 0.93 1.71
N LYS A 131 2.60 0.67 1.45
CA LYS A 131 3.11 -0.67 1.15
C LYS A 131 4.24 -1.03 2.08
N PRO A 132 4.50 -2.32 2.30
CA PRO A 132 5.69 -2.78 2.99
C PRO A 132 6.97 -2.19 2.38
N ALA A 133 7.95 -1.87 3.23
CA ALA A 133 9.25 -1.34 2.81
C ALA A 133 10.02 -2.29 1.88
N LEU A 134 9.88 -3.59 2.12
CA LEU A 134 10.29 -4.66 1.21
C LEU A 134 9.06 -5.50 0.87
N GLN A 135 8.55 -5.36 -0.34
CA GLN A 135 7.40 -6.15 -0.82
C GLN A 135 7.84 -7.25 -1.77
N ILE A 136 7.39 -8.48 -1.52
CA ILE A 136 7.61 -9.63 -2.38
C ILE A 136 6.25 -10.20 -2.77
N ASP A 137 5.88 -10.04 -4.04
CA ASP A 137 4.59 -10.52 -4.53
C ASP A 137 4.57 -12.04 -4.71
N PHE A 138 5.69 -12.62 -5.12
CA PHE A 138 5.84 -14.07 -5.30
C PHE A 138 7.22 -14.51 -4.83
N SER A 139 7.29 -14.97 -3.58
CA SER A 139 8.53 -15.39 -2.96
C SER A 139 9.06 -16.66 -3.61
N ARG A 140 10.30 -16.54 -4.10
CA ARG A 140 11.22 -17.63 -4.45
C ARG A 140 12.66 -17.25 -4.11
N HIS A 141 12.81 -16.17 -3.35
CA HIS A 141 14.05 -15.42 -3.12
C HIS A 141 14.74 -15.87 -1.83
N ALA A 142 16.02 -15.57 -1.71
CA ALA A 142 16.76 -15.72 -0.47
C ALA A 142 17.06 -14.35 0.12
N LEU A 143 16.77 -14.16 1.40
CA LEU A 143 17.07 -12.94 2.13
C LEU A 143 18.00 -13.30 3.29
N SER A 144 19.22 -12.75 3.33
CA SER A 144 20.18 -13.03 4.39
C SER A 144 20.89 -11.77 4.88
N ASN A 145 21.02 -11.59 6.19
CA ASN A 145 21.72 -10.43 6.77
C ASN A 145 21.16 -9.09 6.30
N ILE A 146 19.83 -9.01 6.08
CA ILE A 146 19.17 -7.76 5.72
C ILE A 146 18.64 -7.05 6.97
N ARG A 147 18.56 -5.72 6.91
CA ARG A 147 17.98 -4.89 7.97
C ARG A 147 16.85 -4.06 7.39
N VAL A 148 15.64 -4.21 7.89
CA VAL A 148 14.47 -3.45 7.45
C VAL A 148 13.89 -2.74 8.67
N ILE A 149 14.27 -1.48 8.83
CA ILE A 149 14.10 -0.76 10.09
C ILE A 149 13.48 0.64 9.91
N SER A 150 12.72 1.11 10.89
CA SER A 150 12.19 2.49 10.93
C SER A 150 11.42 2.88 9.66
N ASN A 151 10.54 1.99 9.19
CA ASN A 151 9.69 2.22 8.02
C ASN A 151 8.26 2.63 8.40
N VAL A 152 7.58 3.35 7.50
CA VAL A 152 6.24 3.94 7.77
C VAL A 152 5.09 2.94 7.67
N HIS A 153 5.38 1.71 7.23
CA HIS A 153 4.43 0.61 7.15
C HIS A 153 5.12 -0.68 7.60
N ASP A 154 4.61 -1.85 7.20
CA ASP A 154 5.26 -3.15 7.41
C ASP A 154 6.71 -3.16 6.91
N GLY A 155 7.59 -3.91 7.57
CA GLY A 155 8.97 -4.13 7.14
C GLY A 155 9.03 -4.97 5.87
N LEU A 156 8.85 -6.29 6.02
CA LEU A 156 8.75 -7.23 4.89
C LEU A 156 7.31 -7.69 4.70
N GLY A 157 6.76 -7.53 3.50
CA GLY A 157 5.44 -8.08 3.15
C GLY A 157 5.54 -9.10 2.03
N ILE A 158 5.00 -10.29 2.26
CA ILE A 158 4.95 -11.38 1.28
C ILE A 158 3.51 -11.70 0.93
N ILE A 159 3.21 -11.68 -0.37
CA ILE A 159 1.89 -12.05 -0.86
C ILE A 159 1.82 -13.56 -1.07
N TYR A 160 2.53 -14.09 -2.06
CA TYR A 160 2.56 -15.52 -2.35
C TYR A 160 3.93 -16.12 -2.07
N SER A 161 3.96 -17.40 -1.75
CA SER A 161 5.20 -18.17 -1.62
C SER A 161 5.18 -19.33 -2.62
N ASP A 162 6.28 -19.52 -3.35
CA ASP A 162 6.46 -20.64 -4.25
C ASP A 162 6.76 -21.91 -3.46
N ILE A 163 5.70 -22.57 -3.00
CA ILE A 163 5.80 -23.79 -2.19
C ILE A 163 5.98 -25.07 -3.02
N TYR A 164 5.97 -24.96 -4.35
CA TYR A 164 5.99 -26.12 -5.24
C TYR A 164 7.30 -26.25 -6.02
N SER A 165 7.99 -25.14 -6.31
CA SER A 165 9.27 -25.19 -7.01
C SER A 165 10.38 -25.74 -6.12
N SER A 166 11.14 -26.69 -6.66
CA SER A 166 12.36 -27.22 -6.03
C SER A 166 13.47 -26.18 -5.90
N GLU A 167 13.44 -25.10 -6.69
CA GLU A 167 14.42 -24.03 -6.67
C GLU A 167 14.07 -22.90 -5.69
N ALA A 168 12.85 -22.90 -5.15
CA ALA A 168 12.39 -21.85 -4.26
C ALA A 168 12.99 -22.01 -2.86
N ILE A 169 13.75 -20.99 -2.43
CA ILE A 169 14.37 -20.98 -1.11
C ILE A 169 13.37 -20.56 -0.03
N ASN A 170 12.62 -19.48 -0.29
CA ASN A 170 11.64 -18.91 0.63
C ASN A 170 12.18 -18.78 2.06
N ALA A 171 13.37 -18.18 2.20
CA ALA A 171 14.01 -18.08 3.50
C ALA A 171 14.46 -16.65 3.81
N VAL A 172 14.28 -16.27 5.08
CA VAL A 172 14.85 -15.08 5.70
C VAL A 172 15.76 -15.54 6.83
N VAL A 173 17.05 -15.24 6.70
CA VAL A 173 18.10 -15.74 7.59
C VAL A 173 18.89 -14.58 8.19
N ASP A 174 19.18 -14.65 9.48
CA ASP A 174 20.08 -13.73 10.20
C ASP A 174 19.80 -12.24 9.94
N SER A 175 18.52 -11.89 9.86
CA SER A 175 18.04 -10.55 9.46
C SER A 175 17.42 -9.77 10.62
N GLU A 176 17.13 -8.50 10.43
CA GLU A 176 16.53 -7.62 11.46
C GLU A 176 15.31 -6.87 10.89
N PHE A 177 14.18 -6.95 11.59
CA PHE A 177 12.95 -6.20 11.32
C PHE A 177 12.53 -5.44 12.57
N LYS A 178 12.84 -4.15 12.62
CA LYS A 178 12.78 -3.37 13.85
C LYS A 178 12.17 -1.98 13.66
N ASP A 179 11.43 -1.49 14.66
CA ASP A 179 10.90 -0.11 14.69
C ASP A 179 10.03 0.25 13.46
N ASN A 180 9.42 -0.74 12.80
CA ASN A 180 8.51 -0.46 11.69
C ASN A 180 7.12 -0.11 12.23
N HIS A 181 6.47 0.89 11.66
CA HIS A 181 5.15 1.35 12.11
C HIS A 181 4.06 0.29 11.86
N GLY A 182 4.25 -0.57 10.85
CA GLY A 182 3.40 -1.73 10.62
C GLY A 182 3.88 -2.97 11.37
N CYS A 183 3.74 -4.12 10.74
CA CYS A 183 4.29 -5.38 11.21
C CYS A 183 5.77 -5.51 10.78
N GLY A 184 6.61 -6.13 11.60
CA GLY A 184 7.98 -6.43 11.18
C GLY A 184 8.01 -7.28 9.91
N ILE A 185 7.21 -8.36 9.91
CA ILE A 185 6.99 -9.20 8.74
C ILE A 185 5.49 -9.52 8.59
N SER A 186 4.93 -9.36 7.39
CA SER A 186 3.54 -9.67 7.07
C SER A 186 3.40 -10.67 5.93
N PHE A 187 2.42 -11.57 6.04
CA PHE A 187 2.18 -12.65 5.07
C PHE A 187 0.71 -12.75 4.66
N LYS A 188 0.44 -12.85 3.35
CA LYS A 188 -0.86 -13.32 2.83
C LYS A 188 -0.90 -14.84 2.70
N GLN A 189 0.16 -15.46 2.17
CA GLN A 189 0.31 -16.91 2.09
C GLN A 189 1.48 -17.39 2.97
N LEU A 190 1.27 -18.51 3.67
CA LEU A 190 2.34 -19.18 4.42
C LEU A 190 3.29 -19.92 3.47
N GLY A 191 4.53 -20.15 3.91
CA GLY A 191 5.54 -20.85 3.12
C GLY A 191 6.98 -20.34 3.31
N LEU A 192 7.16 -19.25 4.05
CA LEU A 192 8.48 -18.69 4.35
C LEU A 192 9.10 -19.33 5.60
N LYS A 193 10.38 -19.71 5.51
CA LYS A 193 11.21 -20.12 6.64
C LYS A 193 11.99 -18.92 7.20
N ILE A 194 11.91 -18.71 8.51
CA ILE A 194 12.61 -17.62 9.19
C ILE A 194 13.55 -18.23 10.23
N SER A 195 14.83 -17.86 10.22
CA SER A 195 15.83 -18.40 11.17
C SER A 195 16.89 -17.36 11.53
N GLY A 196 17.24 -17.25 12.81
CA GLY A 196 18.28 -16.30 13.26
C GLY A 196 17.86 -14.82 13.14
N THR A 197 16.58 -14.55 12.86
CA THR A 197 16.07 -13.21 12.57
C THR A 197 15.52 -12.54 13.83
N LYS A 198 15.94 -11.28 14.04
CA LYS A 198 15.44 -10.42 15.12
C LYS A 198 14.22 -9.64 14.64
N VAL A 199 13.12 -9.70 15.39
CA VAL A 199 11.90 -8.95 15.10
C VAL A 199 11.40 -8.31 16.39
N GLU A 200 11.59 -7.00 16.55
CA GLU A 200 11.29 -6.27 17.79
C GLU A 200 10.76 -4.87 17.52
N ASP A 201 10.08 -4.28 18.51
CA ASP A 201 9.68 -2.87 18.53
C ASP A 201 8.83 -2.38 17.33
N ASN A 202 8.17 -3.30 16.62
CA ASN A 202 7.26 -2.94 15.52
C ASN A 202 5.86 -2.61 16.06
N SER A 203 5.26 -1.49 15.64
CA SER A 203 4.09 -0.91 16.32
C SER A 203 2.82 -1.77 16.20
N LYS A 204 2.62 -2.47 15.07
CA LYS A 204 1.45 -3.35 14.89
C LYS A 204 1.69 -4.78 15.37
N GLY A 205 2.91 -5.29 15.22
CA GLY A 205 3.27 -6.64 15.65
C GLY A 205 4.56 -7.15 15.02
N GLY A 206 5.16 -8.19 15.60
CA GLY A 206 6.36 -8.80 15.04
C GLY A 206 6.08 -9.51 13.70
N ILE A 207 5.23 -10.53 13.74
CA ILE A 207 4.80 -11.29 12.57
C ILE A 207 3.28 -11.23 12.46
N CYS A 208 2.78 -10.85 11.29
CA CYS A 208 1.35 -10.71 11.02
C CYS A 208 0.92 -11.58 9.84
N HIS A 209 -0.27 -12.18 9.95
CA HIS A 209 -0.86 -12.97 8.87
C HIS A 209 -2.30 -12.54 8.62
N ASN A 210 -2.60 -12.22 7.36
CA ASN A 210 -3.97 -11.96 6.91
C ASN A 210 -4.10 -12.46 5.47
N PRO A 211 -4.76 -13.60 5.22
CA PRO A 211 -4.82 -14.20 3.89
C PRO A 211 -5.72 -13.45 2.90
N VAL A 212 -6.46 -12.44 3.35
CA VAL A 212 -7.40 -11.70 2.50
C VAL A 212 -6.65 -10.77 1.55
N LEU A 213 -6.93 -10.90 0.25
CA LEU A 213 -6.49 -9.98 -0.80
C LEU A 213 -7.67 -9.16 -1.33
N SER A 214 -7.55 -7.83 -1.28
CA SER A 214 -8.59 -6.94 -1.78
C SER A 214 -8.70 -7.01 -3.30
N LYS A 215 -9.87 -6.62 -3.83
CA LYS A 215 -10.09 -6.51 -5.28
C LYS A 215 -9.05 -5.61 -5.97
N LEU A 216 -8.65 -4.51 -5.31
CA LEU A 216 -7.63 -3.59 -5.83
C LEU A 216 -6.25 -4.25 -5.87
N GLN A 217 -5.86 -4.97 -4.81
CA GLN A 217 -4.58 -5.70 -4.78
C GLN A 217 -4.52 -6.78 -5.87
N GLN A 218 -5.60 -7.53 -6.09
CA GLN A 218 -5.66 -8.54 -7.16
C GLN A 218 -5.53 -7.89 -8.55
N ARG A 219 -6.18 -6.74 -8.77
CA ARG A 219 -6.08 -5.98 -10.03
C ARG A 219 -4.69 -5.42 -10.26
N GLU A 220 -4.04 -4.94 -9.21
CA GLU A 220 -2.67 -4.43 -9.27
C GLU A 220 -1.69 -5.56 -9.60
N LEU A 221 -1.77 -6.70 -8.90
CA LEU A 221 -0.96 -7.90 -9.18
C LEU A 221 -1.12 -8.39 -10.62
N SER A 222 -2.37 -8.49 -11.10
CA SER A 222 -2.64 -8.86 -12.50
C SER A 222 -2.13 -7.84 -13.51
N GLY A 223 -1.92 -6.59 -13.11
CA GLY A 223 -1.37 -5.53 -13.95
C GLY A 223 0.05 -5.82 -14.43
N TRP A 224 0.86 -6.50 -13.61
CA TRP A 224 2.24 -6.88 -13.95
C TRP A 224 2.34 -7.86 -15.11
N PHE A 225 1.28 -8.60 -15.42
CA PHE A 225 1.24 -9.56 -16.53
C PHE A 225 0.81 -8.94 -17.85
N LYS A 226 0.49 -7.64 -17.89
CA LYS A 226 0.14 -6.94 -19.12
C LYS A 226 1.42 -6.57 -19.88
N PRO A 227 1.59 -6.97 -21.15
CA PRO A 227 2.74 -6.56 -21.93
C PRO A 227 2.73 -5.04 -22.11
N SER A 228 3.83 -4.36 -21.76
CA SER A 228 4.01 -2.95 -22.12
C SER A 228 4.30 -2.86 -23.63
N LYS A 229 3.79 -1.81 -24.28
CA LYS A 229 3.87 -1.64 -25.73
C LYS A 229 5.29 -1.31 -26.22
N ASP A 230 6.20 -0.91 -25.33
CA ASP A 230 7.42 -0.19 -25.70
C ASP A 230 8.75 -0.92 -25.43
N LEU A 231 8.74 -2.19 -25.03
CA LEU A 231 9.98 -2.92 -24.72
C LEU A 231 10.06 -4.25 -25.50
N ASN A 232 10.98 -4.33 -26.47
CA ASN A 232 11.22 -5.53 -27.28
C ASN A 232 11.98 -6.65 -26.54
N GLU A 233 12.29 -6.49 -25.26
CA GLU A 233 13.02 -7.46 -24.44
C GLU A 233 12.19 -7.92 -23.25
N TYR A 234 11.24 -8.82 -23.48
CA TYR A 234 10.57 -9.52 -22.38
C TYR A 234 11.17 -10.90 -22.12
N SER A 235 11.55 -11.15 -20.87
CA SER A 235 11.71 -12.48 -20.28
C SER A 235 10.37 -13.18 -20.01
N TYR A 236 9.26 -12.52 -20.34
CA TYR A 236 7.89 -12.94 -20.07
C TYR A 236 7.13 -13.10 -21.39
N ARG A 237 6.72 -14.34 -21.71
CA ARG A 237 5.94 -14.66 -22.92
C ARG A 237 4.68 -15.43 -22.50
N PRO A 238 3.56 -14.74 -22.25
CA PRO A 238 2.34 -15.41 -21.83
C PRO A 238 1.70 -16.18 -22.97
N ILE A 239 1.09 -17.30 -22.60
CA ILE A 239 0.20 -18.09 -23.45
C ILE A 239 -1.21 -17.57 -23.23
N TYR A 240 -1.79 -16.95 -24.26
CA TYR A 240 -3.16 -16.45 -24.22
C TYR A 240 -4.15 -17.56 -24.54
N ILE A 241 -5.08 -17.83 -23.63
CA ILE A 241 -6.14 -18.83 -23.79
C ILE A 241 -7.45 -18.08 -24.08
N PRO A 242 -8.20 -18.38 -25.16
CA PRO A 242 -8.09 -19.60 -25.97
C PRO A 242 -7.22 -19.52 -27.24
N GLU A 243 -6.61 -18.37 -27.53
CA GLU A 243 -5.97 -18.09 -28.84
C GLU A 243 -4.72 -18.94 -29.13
N SER A 244 -4.07 -19.49 -28.10
CA SER A 244 -2.80 -20.20 -28.21
C SER A 244 -2.95 -21.69 -28.58
N PRO A 245 -1.89 -22.33 -29.11
CA PRO A 245 -1.89 -23.75 -29.45
C PRO A 245 -2.31 -24.66 -28.29
N VAL A 246 -3.00 -25.75 -28.62
CA VAL A 246 -3.59 -26.69 -27.66
C VAL A 246 -2.54 -27.50 -26.87
N ALA A 247 -1.32 -27.62 -27.40
CA ALA A 247 -0.20 -28.30 -26.75
C ALA A 247 0.77 -27.28 -26.12
N ILE A 248 0.92 -27.36 -24.80
CA ILE A 248 1.86 -26.55 -24.03
C ILE A 248 3.00 -27.46 -23.58
N GLU A 249 4.16 -27.34 -24.21
CA GLU A 249 5.38 -28.03 -23.77
C GLU A 249 5.94 -27.34 -22.53
N LEU A 250 6.29 -28.08 -21.48
CA LEU A 250 6.87 -27.54 -20.25
C LEU A 250 8.25 -28.15 -20.03
N GLY A 251 9.30 -27.36 -20.23
CA GLY A 251 10.66 -27.76 -19.93
C GLY A 251 10.89 -27.99 -18.43
N ASN A 252 11.93 -28.75 -18.10
CA ASN A 252 12.32 -28.97 -16.70
C ASN A 252 12.70 -27.63 -16.04
N HIS A 253 12.08 -27.30 -14.91
CA HIS A 253 12.21 -26.02 -14.20
C HIS A 253 11.76 -24.78 -15.02
N GLU A 254 11.03 -24.97 -16.12
CA GLU A 254 10.48 -23.87 -16.90
C GLU A 254 9.19 -23.35 -16.25
N THR A 255 9.07 -22.02 -16.10
CA THR A 255 7.80 -21.39 -15.69
C THR A 255 7.11 -20.83 -16.93
N LYS A 256 5.91 -21.34 -17.22
CA LYS A 256 5.02 -20.78 -18.25
C LYS A 256 3.84 -20.05 -17.62
N TYR A 257 3.46 -18.93 -18.23
CA TYR A 257 2.37 -18.09 -17.75
C TYR A 257 1.20 -18.19 -18.70
N MET A 258 0.02 -18.48 -18.16
CA MET A 258 -1.22 -18.56 -18.94
C MET A 258 -2.12 -17.39 -18.57
N ILE A 259 -2.60 -16.65 -19.56
CA ILE A 259 -3.56 -15.56 -19.38
C ILE A 259 -4.86 -15.93 -20.09
N THR A 260 -5.98 -15.83 -19.38
CA THR A 260 -7.30 -15.97 -19.98
C THR A 260 -7.71 -14.67 -20.67
N SER A 261 -8.01 -14.75 -21.97
CA SER A 261 -8.56 -13.67 -22.78
C SER A 261 -10.09 -13.72 -22.74
N LYS A 262 -10.72 -12.54 -22.87
CA LYS A 262 -12.17 -12.44 -23.04
C LYS A 262 -12.54 -12.94 -24.44
N VAL A 263 -13.48 -13.88 -24.51
CA VAL A 263 -14.06 -14.33 -25.79
C VAL A 263 -15.33 -13.52 -26.09
N THR A 264 -15.42 -13.00 -27.31
CA THR A 264 -16.52 -12.14 -27.76
C THR A 264 -17.53 -12.86 -28.66
N THR A 265 -17.26 -14.11 -29.03
CA THR A 265 -18.18 -14.95 -29.81
C THR A 265 -19.27 -15.54 -28.93
N GLN A 266 -20.47 -15.76 -29.48
CA GLN A 266 -21.60 -16.38 -28.78
C GLN A 266 -21.47 -17.90 -28.62
N ASP A 267 -20.43 -18.51 -29.21
CA ASP A 267 -20.22 -19.96 -29.19
C ASP A 267 -19.65 -20.43 -27.84
N GLU A 268 -20.13 -21.57 -27.35
CA GLU A 268 -19.56 -22.24 -26.17
C GLU A 268 -18.11 -22.65 -26.43
N ILE A 269 -17.20 -22.25 -25.52
CA ILE A 269 -15.79 -22.61 -25.61
C ILE A 269 -15.58 -23.95 -24.92
N ASN A 270 -15.39 -25.02 -25.70
CA ASN A 270 -15.00 -26.34 -25.19
C ASN A 270 -13.60 -26.71 -25.70
N ILE A 271 -12.57 -26.11 -25.11
CA ILE A 271 -11.16 -26.31 -25.49
C ILE A 271 -10.41 -26.99 -24.35
N LYS A 272 -9.72 -28.09 -24.65
CA LYS A 272 -8.89 -28.84 -23.69
C LYS A 272 -7.42 -28.66 -24.02
N TYR A 273 -6.66 -28.06 -23.11
CA TYR A 273 -5.21 -27.92 -23.24
C TYR A 273 -4.49 -29.15 -22.68
N SER A 274 -3.45 -29.61 -23.38
CA SER A 274 -2.56 -30.66 -22.90
C SER A 274 -1.22 -30.06 -22.53
N ILE A 275 -0.82 -30.20 -21.26
CA ILE A 275 0.51 -29.81 -20.77
C ILE A 275 1.38 -31.06 -20.85
N LYS A 276 2.47 -31.00 -21.61
CA LYS A 276 3.39 -32.11 -21.85
C LYS A 276 4.78 -31.79 -21.32
#